data_AF-A0A7S1AJK9-F1
#
_entry.id   AF-A0A7S1AJK9-F1
#
_cell.length_a   1.000
_cell.length_b   1.000
_cell.length_c   1.000
_cell.angle_alpha   90.00
_cell.angle_beta   90.00
_cell.angle_gamma   90.00
#
_symmetry.space_group_name_H-M   'P 1'
#
loop_
_entity.id
_entity.type
_entity.pdbx_description
1 polymer ?
#
loop_
_entity_poly.entity_id
_entity_poly.type
_entity_poly.pdbx_seq_one_letter_code
_entity_poly.pdbx_strand_id
1 'polypeptide(L)'
;MGQDASTMGQDASNASCGVYLIPREVFFRTFPSNLLPRHQDLKVQELLRYETVTIDDVHRGLPGVVVVSHRWMSVHHPDVGHTTQGAQFLAVRRFLEVNEWATSVWLDWGCLPQKRIADDGTVLEELEGQEAETFKEGLKFINLLFLFCFV
;
A
#
# COMPACT_ATOMS: atom_id res chain seq x y z
N MET A 1 -14.39 21.36 -34.19
CA MET A 1 -14.63 21.32 -32.73
C MET A 1 -13.41 20.71 -32.08
N GLY A 2 -12.39 21.53 -31.85
CA GLY A 2 -11.20 21.10 -31.10
C GLY A 2 -11.54 21.20 -29.62
N GLN A 3 -11.51 20.07 -28.91
CA GLN A 3 -11.49 20.13 -27.46
C GLN A 3 -10.12 20.68 -27.06
N ASP A 4 -10.13 21.82 -26.38
CA ASP A 4 -8.94 22.52 -25.91
C ASP A 4 -8.12 21.62 -24.98
N ALA A 5 -6.86 21.40 -25.34
CA ALA A 5 -5.91 20.61 -24.56
C ALA A 5 -5.67 21.18 -23.14
N SER A 6 -5.99 22.46 -22.91
CA SER A 6 -5.93 23.13 -21.61
C SER A 6 -6.99 22.63 -20.63
N THR A 7 -8.15 22.17 -21.10
CA THR A 7 -9.23 21.66 -20.24
C THR A 7 -8.93 20.24 -19.75
N MET A 8 -8.31 19.40 -20.58
CA MET A 8 -7.87 18.05 -20.17
C MET A 8 -6.73 18.06 -19.13
N GLY A 9 -5.87 19.08 -19.15
CA GLY A 9 -4.78 19.23 -18.18
C GLY A 9 -5.24 19.59 -16.77
N GLN A 10 -6.35 20.34 -16.63
CA GLN A 10 -6.91 20.69 -15.33
C GLN A 10 -7.72 19.53 -14.71
N ASP A 11 -8.45 18.75 -15.52
CA ASP A 11 -9.25 17.62 -15.02
C ASP A 11 -8.38 16.47 -14.48
N ALA A 12 -7.21 16.21 -15.08
CA ALA A 12 -6.28 15.21 -14.58
C ALA A 12 -5.66 15.57 -13.22
N SER A 13 -5.43 16.87 -12.94
CA SER A 13 -4.88 17.34 -11.66
C SER A 13 -5.83 17.17 -10.47
N ASN A 14 -7.14 17.04 -10.73
CA ASN A 14 -8.17 16.76 -9.72
C ASN A 14 -8.47 15.27 -9.54
N ALA A 15 -7.84 14.39 -10.33
CA ALA A 15 -7.99 12.95 -10.12
C ALA A 15 -7.42 12.59 -8.74
N SER A 16 -8.28 12.03 -7.90
CA SER A 16 -7.92 11.57 -6.56
C SER A 16 -8.28 10.11 -6.37
N CYS A 17 -7.56 9.45 -5.47
CA CYS A 17 -7.83 8.08 -5.09
C CYS A 17 -7.76 7.92 -3.58
N GLY A 18 -8.55 6.98 -3.09
CA GLY A 18 -8.49 6.52 -1.72
C GLY A 18 -7.33 5.56 -1.53
N VAL A 19 -6.51 5.79 -0.50
CA VAL A 19 -5.39 4.92 -0.15
C VAL A 19 -5.44 4.58 1.33
N TYR A 20 -5.01 3.37 1.66
CA TYR A 20 -4.81 2.99 3.06
C TYR A 20 -3.34 3.07 3.42
N LEU A 21 -3.06 3.87 4.44
CA LEU A 21 -1.76 4.01 5.05
C LEU A 21 -1.71 3.18 6.34
N ILE A 22 -0.54 2.64 6.64
CA ILE A 22 -0.26 1.94 7.89
C ILE A 22 0.42 2.94 8.82
N PRO A 23 -0.20 3.32 9.94
CA PRO A 23 0.41 4.22 10.91
C PRO A 23 1.72 3.66 11.48
N ARG A 24 2.67 4.56 11.77
CA ARG A 24 4.00 4.21 12.29
C ARG A 24 3.94 3.23 13.45
N GLU A 25 3.06 3.46 14.41
CA GLU A 25 2.92 2.67 15.64
C GLU A 25 2.59 1.20 15.37
N VAL A 26 2.00 0.87 14.23
CA VAL A 26 1.68 -0.51 13.84
C VAL A 26 2.97 -1.33 13.67
N PHE A 27 4.03 -0.73 13.13
CA PHE A 27 5.32 -1.42 12.93
C PHE A 27 6.08 -1.69 14.24
N PHE A 28 5.65 -1.08 15.35
CA PHE A 28 6.20 -1.32 16.68
C PHE A 28 5.37 -2.33 17.49
N ARG A 29 4.30 -2.88 16.90
CA ARG A 29 3.53 -3.99 17.49
C ARG A 29 4.25 -5.32 17.27
N THR A 30 3.87 -6.30 18.08
CA THR A 30 4.31 -7.69 17.90
C THR A 30 3.29 -8.43 17.06
N PHE A 31 3.74 -9.03 15.96
CA PHE A 31 2.95 -9.91 15.10
C PHE A 31 3.60 -11.29 14.99
N PRO A 32 2.82 -12.36 14.75
CA PRO A 32 3.37 -13.68 14.50
C PRO A 32 4.42 -13.66 13.38
N SER A 33 5.57 -14.27 13.64
CA SER A 33 6.70 -14.34 12.69
C SER A 33 7.22 -12.99 12.18
N ASN A 34 6.93 -11.88 12.88
CA ASN A 34 7.20 -10.52 12.40
C ASN A 34 6.62 -10.24 11.02
N LEU A 35 5.48 -10.84 10.69
CA LEU A 35 4.77 -10.58 9.44
C LEU A 35 3.71 -9.52 9.67
N LEU A 36 3.64 -8.55 8.76
CA LEU A 36 2.52 -7.62 8.76
C LEU A 36 1.23 -8.40 8.43
N PRO A 37 0.15 -8.26 9.22
CA PRO A 37 -1.13 -8.86 8.87
C PRO A 37 -1.66 -8.37 7.52
N ARG A 38 -2.55 -9.15 6.88
CA ARG A 38 -3.20 -8.75 5.62
C ARG A 38 -4.00 -7.47 5.81
N HIS A 39 -4.25 -6.78 4.71
CA HIS A 39 -5.12 -5.59 4.70
C HIS A 39 -6.43 -5.82 5.45
N GLN A 40 -7.13 -6.93 5.19
CA GLN A 40 -8.39 -7.26 5.87
C GLN A 40 -8.22 -7.33 7.39
N ASP A 41 -7.18 -8.01 7.86
CA ASP A 41 -6.89 -8.20 9.28
C ASP A 41 -6.51 -6.87 9.96
N LEU A 42 -5.72 -6.02 9.26
CA LEU A 42 -5.38 -4.68 9.72
C LEU A 42 -6.62 -3.78 9.78
N LYS A 43 -7.50 -3.87 8.79
CA LYS A 43 -8.73 -3.07 8.70
C LYS A 43 -9.71 -3.41 9.83
N VAL A 44 -9.93 -4.69 10.10
CA VAL A 44 -10.78 -5.16 11.21
C VAL A 44 -10.24 -4.71 12.57
N GLN A 45 -8.91 -4.63 12.71
CA GLN A 45 -8.25 -4.14 13.92
C GLN A 45 -8.13 -2.60 13.98
N GLU A 46 -8.71 -1.87 13.01
CA GLU A 46 -8.63 -0.41 12.90
C GLU A 46 -7.17 0.11 12.86
N LEU A 47 -6.27 -0.66 12.24
CA LEU A 47 -4.84 -0.35 12.11
C LEU A 47 -4.48 0.30 10.77
N LEU A 48 -5.48 0.70 9.99
CA LEU A 48 -5.28 1.41 8.72
C LEU A 48 -5.91 2.80 8.81
N ARG A 49 -5.21 3.78 8.25
CA ARG A 49 -5.74 5.13 8.03
C ARG A 49 -6.09 5.30 6.56
N TYR A 50 -7.34 5.63 6.27
CA TYR A 50 -7.76 5.96 4.92
C TYR A 50 -7.48 7.44 4.63
N GLU A 51 -6.86 7.72 3.48
CA GLU A 51 -6.57 9.06 3.00
C GLU A 51 -7.02 9.20 1.55
N THR A 52 -7.41 10.40 1.16
CA THR A 52 -7.63 10.74 -0.26
C THR A 52 -6.39 11.47 -0.76
N VAL A 53 -5.75 10.94 -1.81
CA VAL A 53 -4.55 11.53 -2.41
C VAL A 53 -4.81 11.89 -3.86
N THR A 54 -4.32 13.04 -4.29
CA THR A 54 -4.34 13.47 -5.70
C THR A 54 -3.07 13.04 -6.42
N ILE A 55 -3.08 13.09 -7.75
CA ILE A 55 -1.85 12.93 -8.55
C ILE A 55 -0.80 13.98 -8.18
N ASP A 56 -1.24 15.21 -7.88
CA ASP A 56 -0.37 16.31 -7.45
C ASP A 56 0.31 16.01 -6.11
N ASP A 57 -0.42 15.41 -5.16
CA ASP A 57 0.13 15.01 -3.86
C ASP A 57 1.22 13.93 -4.02
N VAL A 58 0.97 12.94 -4.89
CA VAL A 58 1.93 11.89 -5.21
C VAL A 58 3.20 12.49 -5.83
N HIS A 59 3.03 13.45 -6.75
CA HIS A 59 4.16 14.09 -7.44
C HIS A 59 4.99 14.99 -6.49
N ARG A 60 4.35 15.69 -5.56
CA ARG A 60 5.05 16.53 -4.55
C ARG A 60 5.64 15.73 -3.40
N GLY A 61 5.20 14.49 -3.23
CA GLY A 61 5.45 13.71 -2.03
C GLY A 61 4.44 14.04 -0.93
N LEU A 62 4.11 13.02 -0.13
CA LEU A 62 3.19 13.11 0.99
C LEU A 62 3.99 13.34 2.27
N PRO A 63 3.86 14.50 2.94
CA PRO A 63 4.61 14.78 4.16
C PRO A 63 4.41 13.71 5.23
N GLY A 64 5.52 13.17 5.74
CA GLY A 64 5.50 12.14 6.79
C GLY A 64 5.10 10.74 6.32
N VAL A 65 4.87 10.53 5.02
CA VAL A 65 4.55 9.20 4.47
C VAL A 65 5.77 8.62 3.79
N VAL A 66 6.13 7.40 4.20
CA VAL A 66 7.15 6.58 3.53
C VAL A 66 6.45 5.63 2.58
N VAL A 67 6.91 5.57 1.33
CA VAL A 67 6.35 4.68 0.32
C VAL A 67 7.24 3.46 0.18
N VAL A 68 6.65 2.28 0.33
CA VAL A 68 7.34 1.00 0.15
C VAL A 68 6.59 0.23 -0.94
N SER A 69 7.21 0.18 -2.11
CA SER A 69 6.76 -0.66 -3.22
C SER A 69 7.73 -1.82 -3.40
N HIS A 70 7.22 -3.03 -3.59
CA HIS A 70 8.01 -4.19 -4.00
C HIS A 70 7.56 -4.66 -5.37
N ARG A 71 8.50 -5.16 -6.17
CA ARG A 71 8.14 -5.88 -7.40
C ARG A 71 7.65 -7.26 -7.03
N TRP A 72 6.37 -7.50 -7.30
CA TRP A 72 5.72 -8.76 -7.08
C TRP A 72 6.20 -9.79 -8.10
N MET A 73 7.20 -10.58 -7.74
CA MET A 73 7.63 -11.71 -8.56
C MET A 73 6.69 -12.91 -8.40
N SER A 74 5.89 -12.93 -7.33
CA SER A 74 4.83 -13.90 -7.08
C SER A 74 3.65 -13.24 -6.35
N VAL A 75 2.49 -13.89 -6.38
CA VAL A 75 1.23 -13.45 -5.75
C VAL A 75 1.16 -13.72 -4.24
N HIS A 76 2.17 -14.38 -3.66
CA HIS A 76 2.24 -14.65 -2.22
C HIS A 76 2.60 -13.41 -1.41
N HIS A 77 2.52 -13.51 -0.08
CA HIS A 77 2.98 -12.46 0.83
C HIS A 77 4.45 -12.13 0.52
N PRO A 78 4.82 -10.86 0.26
CA PRO A 78 6.15 -10.47 -0.21
C PRO A 78 7.26 -10.67 0.84
N ASP A 79 6.85 -10.94 2.08
CA ASP A 79 7.72 -11.10 3.23
C ASP A 79 7.72 -12.55 3.75
N VAL A 80 7.29 -13.48 2.88
CA VAL A 80 7.30 -14.92 3.14
C VAL A 80 8.03 -15.61 1.99
N GLY A 81 9.14 -16.25 2.32
CA GLY A 81 9.96 -17.02 1.38
C GLY A 81 11.01 -17.82 2.14
N HIS A 82 11.69 -18.74 1.44
CA HIS A 82 12.68 -19.65 2.04
C HIS A 82 13.80 -18.94 2.82
N THR A 83 14.07 -17.66 2.54
CA THR A 83 15.13 -16.86 3.16
C THR A 83 14.67 -15.49 3.66
N THR A 84 13.38 -15.16 3.59
CA THR A 84 12.90 -13.76 3.72
C THR A 84 11.79 -13.55 4.75
N GLN A 85 11.51 -14.52 5.64
CA GLN A 85 10.42 -14.39 6.61
C GLN A 85 10.56 -13.16 7.52
N GLY A 86 9.63 -12.19 7.37
CA GLY A 86 9.55 -10.99 8.20
C GLY A 86 10.66 -9.95 7.94
N ALA A 87 11.50 -10.15 6.93
CA ALA A 87 12.65 -9.30 6.66
C ALA A 87 12.26 -7.88 6.25
N GLN A 88 11.23 -7.74 5.42
CA GLN A 88 10.69 -6.44 4.98
C GLN A 88 10.06 -5.69 6.14
N PHE A 89 9.22 -6.34 6.95
CA PHE A 89 8.62 -5.73 8.14
C PHE A 89 9.70 -5.23 9.11
N LEU A 90 10.72 -6.04 9.39
CA LEU A 90 11.84 -5.67 10.24
C LEU A 90 12.68 -4.52 9.64
N ALA A 91 12.86 -4.49 8.32
CA ALA A 91 13.58 -3.41 7.65
C ALA A 91 12.81 -2.09 7.74
N VAL A 92 11.50 -2.10 7.50
CA VAL A 92 10.64 -0.92 7.66
C VAL A 92 10.65 -0.45 9.11
N ARG A 93 10.53 -1.37 10.08
CA ARG A 93 10.61 -1.03 11.51
C ARG A 93 11.93 -0.33 11.86
N ARG A 94 13.07 -0.89 11.45
CA ARG A 94 14.40 -0.27 11.67
C ARG A 94 14.53 1.09 10.99
N PHE A 95 14.00 1.24 9.78
CA PHE A 95 13.97 2.53 9.11
C PHE A 95 13.17 3.55 9.92
N LEU A 96 12.00 3.16 10.41
CA LEU A 96 11.14 4.02 11.22
C LEU A 96 11.83 4.37 12.54
N GLU A 97 12.50 3.44 13.24
CA GLU A 97 13.23 3.69 14.50
C GLU A 97 14.13 4.92 14.45
N VAL A 98 14.82 5.17 13.34
CA VAL A 98 15.76 6.31 13.19
C VAL A 98 15.18 7.50 12.42
N ASN A 99 14.00 7.35 11.81
CA ASN A 99 13.32 8.40 11.04
C ASN A 99 12.00 8.79 11.71
N GLU A 100 12.06 9.62 12.75
CA GLU A 100 10.88 10.06 13.52
C GLU A 100 9.91 10.93 12.70
N TRP A 101 10.39 11.58 11.63
CA TRP A 101 9.55 12.38 10.73
C TRP A 101 8.51 11.52 9.98
N ALA A 102 8.76 10.21 9.83
CA ALA A 102 7.89 9.28 9.16
C ALA A 102 6.76 8.82 10.10
N THR A 103 5.54 9.28 9.84
CA THR A 103 4.34 9.03 10.63
C THR A 103 3.46 7.92 10.05
N SER A 104 3.64 7.57 8.78
CA SER A 104 2.85 6.52 8.12
C SER A 104 3.63 5.86 6.99
N VAL A 105 3.26 4.62 6.67
CA VAL A 105 3.83 3.86 5.56
C VAL A 105 2.74 3.51 4.57
N TRP A 106 2.94 3.86 3.30
CA TRP A 106 2.14 3.33 2.21
C TRP A 106 2.85 2.10 1.64
N LEU A 107 2.37 0.92 2.03
CA LEU A 107 2.91 -0.38 1.60
C LEU A 107 1.95 -1.03 0.60
N ASP A 108 2.44 -1.40 -0.57
CA ASP A 108 1.67 -2.01 -1.65
C ASP A 108 0.78 -3.20 -1.22
N TRP A 109 1.33 -4.20 -0.51
CA TRP A 109 0.58 -5.39 -0.09
C TRP A 109 -0.43 -5.09 1.03
N GLY A 110 -0.07 -4.21 1.95
CA GLY A 110 -0.92 -3.86 3.10
C GLY A 110 -2.02 -2.84 2.80
N CYS A 111 -1.91 -2.11 1.68
CA CYS A 111 -2.84 -1.03 1.36
C CYS A 111 -4.13 -1.47 0.65
N LEU A 112 -4.21 -2.70 0.14
CA LEU A 112 -5.39 -3.23 -0.56
C LEU A 112 -5.75 -4.66 -0.09
N PRO A 113 -7.04 -5.06 -0.15
CA PRO A 113 -7.46 -6.43 0.14
C PRO A 113 -6.67 -7.46 -0.67
N GLN A 114 -6.27 -8.56 -0.05
CA GLN A 114 -5.50 -9.63 -0.72
C GLN A 114 -6.24 -10.96 -0.65
N LYS A 115 -6.15 -11.76 -1.72
CA LYS A 115 -6.56 -13.17 -1.68
C LYS A 115 -5.73 -13.94 -0.65
N ARG A 116 -6.28 -15.00 -0.06
CA ARG A 116 -5.46 -15.97 0.70
C ARG A 116 -5.00 -17.05 -0.24
N ILE A 117 -3.69 -17.20 -0.39
CA ILE A 117 -3.09 -18.16 -1.31
C ILE A 117 -2.14 -19.04 -0.50
N ALA A 118 -2.26 -20.36 -0.66
CA ALA A 118 -1.34 -21.34 -0.08
C ALA A 118 0.03 -21.28 -0.77
N ASP A 119 1.03 -21.94 -0.18
CA ASP A 119 2.40 -21.98 -0.72
C ASP A 119 2.48 -22.65 -2.11
N ASP A 120 1.53 -23.53 -2.44
CA ASP A 120 1.43 -24.20 -3.74
C ASP A 120 0.66 -23.39 -4.81
N GLY A 121 0.25 -22.16 -4.47
CA GLY A 121 -0.53 -21.29 -5.35
C GLY A 121 -2.04 -21.51 -5.29
N THR A 122 -2.53 -22.46 -4.51
CA THR A 122 -3.97 -22.70 -4.34
C THR A 122 -4.63 -21.50 -3.67
N VAL A 123 -5.67 -20.95 -4.27
CA VAL A 123 -6.50 -19.92 -3.64
C VAL A 123 -7.35 -20.56 -2.54
N LEU A 124 -7.06 -20.18 -1.30
CA LEU A 124 -7.77 -20.62 -0.10
C LEU A 124 -8.94 -19.70 0.26
N GLU A 125 -8.91 -18.46 -0.22
CA GLU A 125 -9.92 -17.44 0.01
C GLU A 125 -9.90 -16.43 -1.14
N GLU A 126 -11.03 -16.30 -1.83
CA GLU A 126 -11.24 -15.31 -2.88
C GLU A 126 -11.64 -13.95 -2.31
N LEU A 127 -11.43 -12.89 -3.08
CA LEU A 127 -12.00 -11.58 -2.75
C LEU A 127 -13.45 -11.54 -3.22
N GLU A 128 -14.38 -11.22 -2.33
CA GLU A 128 -15.80 -11.14 -2.64
C GLU A 128 -16.42 -9.80 -2.23
N GLY A 129 -17.55 -9.46 -2.86
CA GLY A 129 -18.34 -8.26 -2.53
C GLY A 129 -17.51 -6.98 -2.52
N GLN A 130 -17.56 -6.25 -1.40
CA GLN A 130 -16.88 -4.97 -1.24
C GLN A 130 -15.36 -5.06 -1.31
N GLU A 131 -14.76 -6.20 -0.95
CA GLU A 131 -13.30 -6.38 -1.02
C GLU A 131 -12.80 -6.45 -2.46
N ALA A 132 -13.53 -7.18 -3.31
CA ALA A 132 -13.23 -7.28 -4.73
C ALA A 132 -13.34 -5.91 -5.43
N GLU A 133 -14.38 -5.14 -5.13
CA GLU A 133 -14.54 -3.79 -5.68
C GLU A 133 -13.47 -2.84 -5.17
N THR A 134 -13.13 -2.89 -3.88
CA THR A 134 -12.06 -2.05 -3.30
C THR A 134 -10.70 -2.38 -3.93
N PHE A 135 -10.38 -3.66 -4.11
CA PHE A 135 -9.16 -4.10 -4.77
C PHE A 135 -9.10 -3.62 -6.22
N LYS A 136 -10.19 -3.79 -6.98
CA LYS A 136 -10.29 -3.37 -8.38
C LYS A 136 -10.14 -1.86 -8.56
N GLU A 137 -10.77 -1.07 -7.69
CA GLU A 137 -10.61 0.39 -7.71
C GLU A 137 -9.18 0.79 -7.33
N GLY A 138 -8.62 0.21 -6.27
CA GLY A 138 -7.26 0.48 -5.83
C GLY A 138 -6.18 0.13 -6.87
N LEU A 139 -6.36 -0.96 -7.62
CA LEU A 139 -5.43 -1.37 -8.69
C LEU A 139 -5.24 -0.32 -9.78
N LYS A 140 -6.24 0.53 -10.04
CA LYS A 140 -6.13 1.63 -11.00
C LYS A 140 -5.05 2.64 -10.59
N PHE A 141 -4.78 2.72 -9.29
CA PHE A 141 -3.94 3.74 -8.69
C PHE A 141 -2.70 3.18 -7.99
N ILE A 142 -2.56 1.87 -7.85
CA ILE A 142 -1.40 1.25 -7.16
C ILE A 142 -0.07 1.63 -7.82
N ASN A 143 -0.08 1.89 -9.13
CA ASN A 143 1.10 2.33 -9.87
C ASN A 143 1.54 3.76 -9.51
N LEU A 144 0.69 4.56 -8.87
CA LEU A 144 1.07 5.89 -8.35
C LEU A 144 2.18 5.78 -7.29
N LEU A 145 2.31 4.63 -6.61
CA LEU A 145 3.43 4.36 -5.72
C LEU A 145 4.80 4.53 -6.41
N PHE A 146 4.88 4.23 -7.70
CA PHE A 146 6.12 4.36 -8.48
C PHE A 146 6.41 5.79 -8.93
N LEU A 147 5.44 6.70 -8.79
CA LEU A 147 5.61 8.12 -9.13
C LEU A 147 6.18 8.94 -7.96
N PHE A 148 6.33 8.35 -6.77
CA PHE A 148 7.09 8.94 -5.68
C PHE A 148 8.58 8.92 -6.03
N CYS A 149 9.02 9.97 -6.71
CA CYS A 149 10.42 10.27 -6.89
C CYS A 149 10.91 11.04 -5.66
N PHE A 150 11.53 10.36 -4.70
CA PHE A 150 12.50 11.04 -3.84
C PHE A 150 13.74 11.33 -4.69
N VAL A 151 14.00 12.60 -4.95
CA VAL A 151 15.29 13.09 -5.45
C VAL A 151 16.02 13.75 -4.29
#